data_AF-A0AAF3J9W5-F1
#
_entry.id   AF-A0AAF3J9W5-F1
#
_cell.length_a   1.000
_cell.length_b   1.000
_cell.length_c   1.000
_cell.angle_alpha   90.00
_cell.angle_beta   90.00
_cell.angle_gamma   90.00
#
_symmetry.space_group_name_H-M   'P 1'
#
loop_
_entity.id
_entity.type
_entity.pdbx_description
1 polymer ?
#
loop_
_entity_poly.entity_id
_entity_poly.type
_entity_poly.pdbx_seq_one_letter_code
_entity_poly.pdbx_strand_id
1 'polypeptide(L)'
;MKGIPDHNHGREPMALRCNHVLCKRCLERVINQDKSGTMQKSCPFCNQQFESDDVSASNSMTSFIDGLPAMNEQLKRMQAEAEPKRIPMRQCVECEKRLKRPTSEARKRLEIQFAPYMQILPYLHEELQKKIGELEEKILNNVSTELVEIEIELKYFWENGKRFRATLRGVHPASQRIHQQAESNNRRIRGRVRPKRQRFGF
;
A
#
# COMPACT_ATOMS: atom_id res chain seq x y z
N MET A 1 3.97 -36.93 20.16
CA MET A 1 4.40 -35.52 20.13
C MET A 1 4.37 -35.06 18.67
N LYS A 2 3.44 -34.18 18.30
CA LYS A 2 3.37 -33.64 16.93
C LYS A 2 4.47 -32.59 16.79
N GLY A 3 5.44 -32.85 15.93
CA GLY A 3 6.54 -31.93 15.64
C GLY A 3 6.01 -30.57 15.19
N ILE A 4 6.59 -29.50 15.72
CA ILE A 4 6.35 -28.13 15.28
C ILE A 4 6.81 -28.07 13.81
N PRO A 5 5.93 -27.76 12.84
CA PRO A 5 6.36 -27.68 11.45
C PRO A 5 7.29 -26.49 11.28
N ASP A 6 8.52 -26.78 10.87
CA ASP A 6 9.55 -25.82 10.50
C ASP A 6 9.02 -24.83 9.44
N HIS A 7 8.75 -23.60 9.88
CA HIS A 7 8.09 -22.54 9.10
C HIS A 7 9.00 -21.89 8.03
N ASN A 8 10.17 -22.43 7.74
CA ASN A 8 11.11 -21.85 6.76
C ASN A 8 10.95 -22.36 5.31
N HIS A 9 10.23 -23.45 5.07
CA HIS A 9 10.16 -24.11 3.76
C HIS A 9 9.32 -23.40 2.68
N GLY A 10 8.95 -22.13 2.86
CA GLY A 10 8.00 -21.44 1.98
C GLY A 10 8.21 -19.95 1.75
N ARG A 11 9.34 -19.39 2.20
CA ARG A 11 9.62 -17.94 2.12
C ARG A 11 10.48 -17.53 0.94
N GLU A 12 10.84 -18.47 0.06
CA GLU A 12 11.65 -18.16 -1.11
C GLU A 12 10.91 -17.12 -2.00
N PRO A 13 11.43 -15.90 -2.12
CA PRO A 13 10.79 -14.83 -2.87
C PRO A 13 11.04 -15.02 -4.37
N MET A 14 9.95 -15.07 -5.12
CA MET A 14 9.93 -15.22 -6.56
C MET A 14 9.43 -13.90 -7.17
N ALA A 15 10.25 -13.26 -8.00
CA ALA A 15 9.90 -12.05 -8.72
C ALA A 15 9.27 -12.39 -10.07
N LEU A 16 8.18 -11.69 -10.40
CA LEU A 16 7.58 -11.67 -11.73
C LEU A 16 8.15 -10.50 -12.55
N ARG A 17 8.07 -10.56 -13.89
CA ARG A 17 8.41 -9.42 -14.78
C ARG A 17 7.66 -8.13 -14.48
N CYS A 18 6.48 -8.22 -13.87
CA CYS A 18 5.72 -7.07 -13.40
C CYS A 18 6.26 -6.46 -12.08
N ASN A 19 7.45 -6.87 -11.66
CA ASN A 19 8.16 -6.48 -10.43
C ASN A 19 7.45 -6.82 -9.11
N HIS A 20 6.33 -7.55 -9.16
CA HIS A 20 5.71 -8.08 -7.95
C HIS A 20 6.44 -9.35 -7.49
N VAL A 21 6.61 -9.47 -6.18
CA VAL A 21 7.27 -10.62 -5.54
C VAL A 21 6.24 -11.45 -4.80
N LEU A 22 6.21 -12.74 -5.09
CA LEU A 22 5.37 -13.73 -4.42
C LEU A 22 6.28 -14.73 -3.72
N CYS A 23 5.86 -15.30 -2.58
CA CYS A 23 6.56 -16.48 -2.09
C CYS A 23 6.28 -17.67 -3.01
N LYS A 24 7.22 -18.61 -3.11
CA LYS A 24 7.12 -19.81 -3.94
C LYS A 24 5.79 -20.55 -3.79
N ARG A 25 5.30 -20.72 -2.56
CA ARG A 25 4.01 -21.41 -2.29
C ARG A 25 2.81 -20.63 -2.81
N CYS A 26 2.84 -19.30 -2.75
CA CYS A 26 1.78 -18.47 -3.31
C CYS A 26 1.80 -18.53 -4.84
N LEU A 27 2.99 -18.51 -5.44
CA LEU A 27 3.15 -18.66 -6.89
C LEU A 27 2.66 -20.04 -7.37
N GLU A 28 3.03 -21.12 -6.68
CA GLU A 28 2.53 -22.47 -6.98
C GLU A 28 1.01 -22.55 -6.92
N ARG A 29 0.36 -21.86 -5.97
CA ARG A 29 -1.11 -21.78 -5.92
C ARG A 29 -1.68 -21.04 -7.11
N VAL A 30 -1.09 -19.91 -7.51
CA VAL A 30 -1.51 -19.16 -8.70
C VAL A 30 -1.40 -20.04 -9.95
N ILE A 31 -0.29 -20.77 -10.08
CA ILE A 31 -0.05 -21.72 -11.18
C ILE A 31 -1.07 -22.86 -11.17
N ASN A 32 -1.37 -23.43 -10.00
CA ASN A 32 -2.23 -24.62 -9.87
C ASN A 32 -3.74 -24.29 -9.83
N GLN A 33 -4.13 -23.03 -9.64
CA GLN A 33 -5.52 -22.59 -9.68
C GLN A 33 -6.08 -22.53 -11.10
N ASP A 34 -5.22 -22.41 -12.11
CA ASP A 34 -5.58 -22.45 -13.53
C ASP A 34 -5.81 -23.90 -14.01
N LYS A 35 -6.91 -24.50 -13.55
CA LYS A 35 -7.34 -25.86 -13.92
C LYS A 35 -7.81 -25.98 -15.38
N SER A 36 -7.89 -24.88 -16.12
CA SER A 36 -8.38 -24.80 -17.51
C SER A 36 -7.35 -25.22 -18.56
N GLY A 37 -6.10 -25.50 -18.19
CA GLY A 37 -5.05 -25.86 -19.16
C GLY A 37 -4.67 -24.71 -20.11
N THR A 38 -5.17 -23.51 -19.86
CA THR A 38 -4.78 -22.29 -20.57
C THR A 38 -3.43 -21.83 -20.02
N MET A 39 -2.43 -21.71 -20.89
CA MET A 39 -1.05 -21.30 -20.54
C MET A 39 -0.92 -19.89 -19.93
N GLN A 40 -2.02 -19.12 -19.82
CA GLN A 40 -1.98 -17.72 -19.42
C GLN A 40 -2.22 -17.54 -17.91
N LYS A 41 -1.13 -17.55 -17.14
CA LYS A 41 -1.14 -17.23 -15.71
C LYS A 41 -1.15 -15.71 -15.53
N SER A 42 -1.80 -15.20 -14.50
CA SER A 42 -1.91 -13.75 -14.26
C SER A 42 -1.42 -13.37 -12.87
N CYS A 43 -0.68 -12.26 -12.77
CA CYS A 43 -0.23 -11.72 -11.50
C CYS A 43 -1.45 -11.32 -10.64
N PRO A 44 -1.56 -11.76 -9.38
CA PRO A 44 -2.73 -11.45 -8.54
C PRO A 44 -2.85 -9.96 -8.16
N PHE A 45 -1.78 -9.17 -8.31
CA PHE A 45 -1.77 -7.75 -7.94
C PHE A 45 -2.10 -6.81 -9.09
N CYS A 46 -1.61 -7.12 -10.30
CA CYS A 46 -1.75 -6.24 -11.47
C CYS A 46 -2.42 -6.91 -12.68
N ASN A 47 -2.81 -8.19 -12.58
CA ASN A 47 -3.42 -9.00 -13.63
C ASN A 47 -2.59 -9.08 -14.94
N GLN A 48 -1.32 -8.69 -14.93
CA GLN A 48 -0.43 -8.91 -16.06
C GLN A 48 -0.18 -10.41 -16.25
N GLN A 49 -0.29 -10.87 -17.49
CA GLN A 49 -0.03 -12.25 -17.84
C GLN A 49 1.47 -12.55 -17.75
N PHE A 50 1.81 -13.77 -17.34
CA PHE A 50 3.20 -14.23 -17.24
C PHE A 50 3.31 -15.73 -17.57
N GLU A 51 4.45 -16.12 -18.11
CA GLU A 51 4.81 -17.52 -18.34
C GLU A 51 5.66 -18.07 -17.17
N SER A 52 5.82 -19.39 -17.08
CA SER A 52 6.65 -19.98 -16.02
C SER A 52 8.10 -19.46 -16.04
N ASP A 53 8.61 -19.17 -17.23
CA ASP A 53 9.98 -18.68 -17.47
C ASP A 53 10.13 -17.18 -17.12
N ASP A 54 9.03 -16.49 -16.84
CA ASP A 54 9.01 -15.09 -16.40
C ASP A 54 9.18 -14.93 -14.88
N VAL A 55 9.43 -16.04 -14.18
CA VAL A 55 9.60 -16.09 -12.74
C VAL A 55 11.06 -16.33 -12.38
N SER A 56 11.64 -15.42 -11.61
CA SER A 56 13.02 -15.52 -11.15
C SER A 56 13.11 -15.46 -9.63
N ALA A 57 14.04 -16.23 -9.04
CA ALA A 57 14.35 -16.09 -7.62
C ALA A 57 14.93 -14.68 -7.36
N SER A 58 14.42 -14.00 -6.32
CA SER A 58 14.89 -12.68 -5.95
C SER A 58 15.96 -12.76 -4.85
N ASN A 59 17.22 -12.94 -5.25
CA ASN A 59 18.35 -13.06 -4.32
C ASN A 59 18.46 -11.86 -3.35
N SER A 60 18.09 -10.65 -3.81
CA SER A 60 18.05 -9.44 -2.97
C SER A 60 16.96 -9.48 -1.90
N MET A 61 15.82 -10.10 -2.19
CA MET A 61 14.76 -10.26 -1.21
C MET A 61 15.07 -11.42 -0.26
N THR A 62 15.74 -12.47 -0.73
CA THR A 62 16.15 -13.61 0.09
C THR A 62 17.10 -13.15 1.20
N SER A 63 18.17 -12.43 0.86
CA SER A 63 19.12 -11.91 1.85
C SER A 63 18.48 -10.96 2.87
N PHE A 64 17.51 -10.14 2.43
CA PHE A 64 16.74 -9.28 3.32
C PHE A 64 15.86 -10.10 4.28
N ILE A 65 15.13 -11.09 3.77
CA ILE A 65 14.27 -11.96 4.57
C ILE A 65 15.09 -12.75 5.60
N ASP A 66 16.27 -13.24 5.21
CA ASP A 66 17.18 -13.97 6.09
C ASP A 66 17.80 -13.06 7.17
N GLY A 67 17.95 -11.76 6.89
CA GLY A 67 18.42 -10.75 7.84
C GLY A 67 17.36 -10.27 8.84
N LEU A 68 16.06 -10.45 8.57
CA LEU A 68 14.97 -9.96 9.42
C LEU A 68 15.03 -10.48 10.87
N PRO A 69 15.33 -11.76 11.15
CA PRO A 69 15.44 -12.26 12.52
C PRO A 69 16.54 -11.56 13.32
N ALA A 70 17.70 -11.32 12.70
CA ALA A 70 18.83 -10.64 13.35
C ALA A 70 18.50 -9.17 13.64
N MET A 71 17.90 -8.46 12.68
CA MET A 71 17.45 -7.08 12.88
C MET A 71 16.36 -6.97 13.95
N ASN A 72 15.42 -7.91 13.98
CA ASN A 72 14.37 -7.96 15.01
C ASN A 72 14.96 -8.20 16.41
N GLU A 73 15.97 -9.06 16.53
CA GLU A 73 16.67 -9.29 17.79
C GLU A 73 17.45 -8.06 18.25
N GLN A 74 18.11 -7.35 17.32
CA GLN A 74 18.77 -6.09 17.61
C GLN A 74 17.78 -5.01 18.07
N LEU A 75 16.61 -4.91 17.43
CA LEU A 75 15.56 -3.98 17.84
C LEU A 75 15.06 -4.28 19.25
N LYS A 76 14.86 -5.56 19.60
CA LYS A 76 14.47 -5.96 20.96
C LYS A 76 15.53 -5.56 22.00
N ARG A 77 16.82 -5.71 21.68
CA ARG A 77 17.90 -5.26 22.57
C ARG A 77 17.89 -3.76 22.76
N MET A 78 17.74 -3.00 21.69
CA MET A 78 17.60 -1.54 21.76
C MET A 78 16.37 -1.12 22.57
N GLN A 79 15.24 -1.82 22.42
CA GLN A 79 14.04 -1.56 23.22
C GLN A 79 14.25 -1.90 24.71
N ALA A 80 14.94 -3.01 25.02
CA ALA A 80 15.29 -3.38 26.39
C ALA A 80 16.30 -2.40 27.03
N GLU A 81 17.17 -1.78 26.24
CA GLU A 81 18.10 -0.73 26.68
C GLU A 81 17.41 0.64 26.81
N ALA A 82 16.45 0.93 25.93
CA ALA A 82 15.68 2.16 25.92
C ALA A 82 14.53 2.17 26.94
N GLU A 83 14.08 1.00 27.41
CA GLU A 83 13.23 0.94 28.59
C GLU A 83 13.99 1.58 29.75
N PRO A 84 13.50 2.72 30.28
CA PRO A 84 14.16 3.35 31.40
C PRO A 84 14.17 2.32 32.51
N LYS A 85 15.37 1.86 32.91
CA LYS A 85 15.55 1.01 34.08
C LYS A 85 14.72 1.66 35.18
N ARG A 86 13.56 1.09 35.47
CA ARG A 86 12.71 1.53 36.57
C ARG A 86 13.48 1.12 37.81
N ILE A 87 14.47 1.94 38.17
CA ILE A 87 15.04 1.93 39.50
C ILE A 87 13.81 2.09 40.38
N PRO A 88 13.47 1.10 41.23
CA PRO A 88 12.39 1.30 42.16
C PRO A 88 12.77 2.53 42.96
N MET A 89 12.06 3.63 42.73
CA MET A 89 12.16 4.84 43.51
C MET A 89 11.70 4.46 44.92
N ARG A 90 12.58 3.87 45.72
CA ARG A 90 12.65 4.25 47.12
C ARG A 90 13.08 5.70 47.07
N GLN A 91 12.08 6.58 47.02
CA GLN A 91 12.25 8.00 47.24
C GLN A 91 12.99 8.14 48.57
N CYS A 92 14.30 8.28 48.51
CA CYS A 92 14.99 8.97 49.58
C CYS A 92 14.37 10.37 49.57
N VAL A 93 13.61 10.71 50.61
CA VAL A 93 12.96 12.02 50.79
C VAL A 93 13.97 13.16 50.58
N GLU A 94 15.26 12.88 50.81
CA GLU A 94 16.38 13.77 50.58
C GLU A 94 16.76 13.94 49.09
N CYS A 95 16.70 12.89 48.28
CA CYS A 95 16.92 12.96 46.83
C CYS A 95 15.76 13.65 46.11
N GLU A 96 14.52 13.45 46.57
CA GLU A 96 13.36 14.16 46.02
C GLU A 96 13.39 15.66 46.37
N LYS A 97 13.88 16.02 47.56
CA LYS A 97 14.19 17.41 47.93
C LYS A 97 15.33 18.03 47.12
N ARG A 98 16.32 17.24 46.68
CA ARG A 98 17.42 17.69 45.80
C ARG A 98 16.98 17.83 44.33
N LEU A 99 16.16 16.92 43.80
CA LEU A 99 15.65 16.98 42.42
C LEU A 99 14.55 18.04 42.23
N LYS A 100 13.70 18.30 43.25
CA LYS A 100 12.75 19.42 43.24
C LYS A 100 13.40 20.79 43.44
N ARG A 101 14.72 20.84 43.67
CA ARG A 101 15.52 22.05 43.61
C ARG A 101 16.38 22.00 42.35
N PRO A 102 15.87 22.38 41.16
CA PRO A 102 16.69 23.33 40.43
C PRO A 102 16.92 24.46 41.44
N THR A 103 18.17 24.82 41.71
CA THR A 103 18.41 26.05 42.48
C THR A 103 17.49 27.09 41.85
N SER A 104 16.57 27.66 42.63
CA SER A 104 15.58 28.60 42.11
C SER A 104 16.28 29.67 41.25
N GLU A 105 17.53 29.97 41.59
CA GLU A 105 18.59 30.58 40.79
C GLU A 105 18.75 30.06 39.34
N ALA A 106 19.09 28.79 39.10
CA ALA A 106 19.32 28.24 37.76
C ALA A 106 18.05 28.26 36.92
N ARG A 107 16.89 27.97 37.52
CA ARG A 107 15.60 28.07 36.83
C ARG A 107 15.28 29.52 36.45
N LYS A 108 15.48 30.47 37.37
CA LYS A 108 15.34 31.91 37.08
C LYS A 108 16.30 32.37 36.00
N ARG A 109 17.54 31.89 35.98
CA ARG A 109 18.53 32.20 34.93
C ARG A 109 18.07 31.71 33.57
N LEU A 110 17.55 30.48 33.49
CA LEU A 110 16.98 29.96 32.24
C LEU A 110 15.70 30.72 31.86
N GLU A 111 14.79 31.02 32.79
CA GLU A 111 13.59 31.81 32.51
C GLU A 111 13.94 33.20 31.98
N ILE A 112 14.95 33.89 32.55
CA ILE A 112 15.44 35.19 32.04
C ILE A 112 16.09 35.02 30.66
N GLN A 113 16.95 34.00 30.50
CA GLN A 113 17.66 33.75 29.25
C GLN A 113 16.71 33.41 28.10
N PHE A 114 15.64 32.66 28.38
CA PHE A 114 14.68 32.18 27.38
C PHE A 114 13.42 33.05 27.26
N ALA A 115 13.19 34.02 28.17
CA ALA A 115 12.04 34.92 28.12
C ALA A 115 11.83 35.61 26.75
N PRO A 116 12.86 36.12 26.06
CA PRO A 116 12.67 36.73 24.75
C PRO A 116 12.18 35.72 23.70
N TYR A 117 12.68 34.49 23.75
CA TYR A 117 12.26 33.42 22.83
C TYR A 117 10.84 32.96 23.11
N MET A 118 10.44 32.87 24.38
CA MET A 118 9.08 32.52 24.78
C MET A 118 8.03 33.53 24.28
N GLN A 119 8.41 34.79 24.09
CA GLN A 119 7.53 35.81 23.49
C GLN A 119 7.40 35.67 21.97
N ILE A 120 8.44 35.17 21.30
CA ILE A 120 8.49 35.04 19.83
C ILE A 120 7.91 33.70 19.35
N LEU A 121 7.97 32.66 20.19
CA LEU A 121 7.51 31.31 19.86
C LEU A 121 6.05 31.25 19.37
N PRO A 122 5.06 31.94 19.99
CA PRO A 122 3.69 31.95 19.48
C PRO A 122 3.59 32.55 18.07
N TYR A 123 4.31 33.64 17.80
CA TYR A 123 4.32 34.28 16.48
C TYR A 123 4.93 33.38 15.40
N LEU A 124 6.07 32.73 15.71
CA LEU A 124 6.67 31.76 14.78
C LEU A 124 5.76 30.56 14.53
N HIS A 125 5.03 30.12 15.56
CA HIS A 125 4.06 29.04 15.41
C HIS A 125 2.90 29.46 14.50
N GLU A 126 2.33 30.65 14.69
CA GLU A 126 1.26 31.19 13.86
C GLU A 126 1.71 31.36 12.40
N GLU A 127 2.89 31.93 12.16
CA GLU A 127 3.45 32.11 10.82
C GLU A 127 3.72 30.76 10.12
N LEU A 128 4.18 29.75 10.86
CA LEU A 128 4.33 28.39 10.34
C LEU A 128 2.98 27.77 9.97
N GLN A 129 1.96 27.90 10.82
CA GLN A 129 0.62 27.40 10.52
C GLN A 129 0.03 28.07 9.28
N LYS A 130 0.21 29.38 9.13
CA LYS A 130 -0.20 30.12 7.93
C LYS A 130 0.47 29.57 6.67
N LYS A 131 1.79 29.37 6.69
CA LYS A 131 2.53 28.81 5.55
C LYS A 131 2.12 27.38 5.21
N ILE A 132 1.79 26.56 6.21
CA ILE A 132 1.25 25.22 6.00
C ILE A 132 -0.08 25.33 5.24
N GLY A 133 -1.00 26.18 5.69
CA GLY A 133 -2.28 26.39 5.01
C GLY A 133 -2.12 26.87 3.56
N GLU A 134 -1.23 27.82 3.30
CA GLU A 134 -0.94 28.29 1.93
C GLU A 134 -0.37 27.19 1.02
N LEU A 135 0.43 26.27 1.56
CA LEU A 135 0.97 25.13 0.81
C LEU A 135 -0.12 24.08 0.54
N GLU A 136 -0.96 23.78 1.53
CA GLU A 136 -2.09 22.87 1.37
C GLU A 136 -3.06 23.37 0.29
N GLU A 137 -3.39 24.66 0.31
CA GLU A 137 -4.26 25.28 -0.71
C GLU A 137 -3.63 25.19 -2.12
N LYS A 138 -2.33 25.48 -2.26
CA LYS A 138 -1.62 25.33 -3.54
C LYS A 138 -1.63 23.89 -4.05
N ILE A 139 -1.39 22.92 -3.17
CA ILE A 139 -1.43 21.50 -3.54
C ILE A 139 -2.84 21.10 -3.99
N LEU A 140 -3.87 21.50 -3.24
CA LEU A 140 -5.27 21.22 -3.59
C LEU A 140 -5.65 21.83 -4.94
N ASN A 141 -5.24 23.07 -5.22
CA ASN A 141 -5.50 23.74 -6.50
C ASN A 141 -4.77 23.06 -7.66
N ASN A 142 -3.53 22.64 -7.48
CA ASN A 142 -2.77 21.90 -8.50
C ASN A 142 -3.43 20.56 -8.82
N VAL A 143 -3.74 19.76 -7.78
CA VAL A 143 -4.42 18.45 -7.95
C VAL A 143 -5.80 18.63 -8.60
N SER A 144 -6.56 19.65 -8.20
CA SER A 144 -7.85 19.94 -8.83
C SER A 144 -7.71 20.27 -10.31
N THR A 145 -6.65 20.99 -10.70
CA THR A 145 -6.39 21.34 -12.10
C THR A 145 -6.03 20.09 -12.91
N GLU A 146 -5.13 19.25 -12.41
CA GLU A 146 -4.76 17.98 -13.04
C GLU A 146 -5.97 17.05 -13.22
N LEU A 147 -6.86 16.98 -12.22
CA LEU A 147 -8.09 16.17 -12.30
C LEU A 147 -9.05 16.68 -13.39
N VAL A 148 -9.16 18.00 -13.57
CA VAL A 148 -9.97 18.59 -14.63
C VAL A 148 -9.38 18.28 -16.01
N GLU A 149 -8.05 18.33 -16.16
CA GLU A 149 -7.37 17.95 -17.40
C GLU A 149 -7.62 16.48 -17.75
N ILE A 150 -7.46 15.58 -16.77
CA ILE A 150 -7.77 14.15 -16.93
C ILE A 150 -9.25 13.94 -17.31
N GLU A 151 -10.18 14.68 -16.70
CA GLU A 151 -11.60 14.60 -17.03
C GLU A 151 -11.87 15.03 -18.49
N ILE A 152 -11.22 16.10 -18.96
CA ILE A 152 -11.31 16.56 -20.34
C ILE A 152 -10.77 15.51 -21.31
N GLU A 153 -9.60 14.93 -21.03
CA GLU A 153 -9.01 13.87 -21.86
C GLU A 153 -9.89 12.63 -21.93
N LEU A 154 -10.45 12.19 -20.80
CA LEU A 154 -11.39 11.06 -20.75
C LEU A 154 -12.66 11.33 -21.55
N LYS A 155 -13.22 12.55 -21.47
CA LYS A 155 -14.38 12.97 -22.29
C LYS A 155 -14.03 12.95 -23.78
N TYR A 156 -12.89 13.53 -24.15
CA TYR A 156 -12.42 13.54 -25.54
C TYR A 156 -12.22 12.11 -26.07
N PHE A 157 -11.56 11.24 -25.29
CA PHE A 157 -11.37 9.84 -25.66
C PHE A 157 -12.70 9.10 -25.80
N TRP A 158 -13.65 9.34 -24.90
CA TRP A 158 -14.97 8.72 -24.94
C TRP A 158 -15.79 9.17 -26.16
N GLU A 159 -15.80 10.46 -26.47
CA GLU A 159 -16.51 11.01 -27.64
C GLU A 159 -15.88 10.56 -28.96
N ASN A 160 -14.55 10.55 -29.06
CA ASN A 160 -13.87 10.05 -30.26
C ASN A 160 -13.94 8.53 -30.38
N GLY A 161 -13.93 7.79 -29.27
CA GLY A 161 -14.18 6.35 -29.26
C GLY A 161 -15.62 6.01 -29.68
N LYS A 162 -16.60 6.88 -29.39
CA LYS A 162 -17.97 6.78 -29.95
C LYS A 162 -17.98 7.03 -31.45
N ARG A 163 -17.28 8.07 -31.93
CA ARG A 163 -17.14 8.36 -33.37
C ARG A 163 -16.48 7.19 -34.10
N PHE A 164 -15.38 6.66 -33.59
CA PHE A 164 -14.69 5.49 -34.14
C PHE A 164 -15.61 4.25 -34.20
N ARG A 165 -16.41 4.00 -33.16
CA ARG A 165 -17.44 2.94 -33.15
C ARG A 165 -18.62 3.21 -34.09
N ALA A 166 -18.94 4.45 -34.40
CA ALA A 166 -19.96 4.81 -35.40
C ALA A 166 -19.42 4.60 -36.82
N THR A 167 -18.17 5.00 -37.09
CA THR A 167 -17.51 4.79 -38.39
C THR A 167 -17.31 3.30 -38.69
N LEU A 168 -16.94 2.49 -37.69
CA LEU A 168 -16.82 1.03 -37.86
C LEU A 168 -18.16 0.31 -38.13
N ARG A 169 -19.29 0.89 -37.72
CA ARG A 169 -20.62 0.37 -38.06
C ARG A 169 -21.02 0.67 -39.52
N GLY A 170 -20.39 1.65 -40.15
CA GLY A 170 -20.70 2.07 -41.52
C GLY A 170 -19.79 1.49 -42.63
N VAL A 171 -18.57 1.02 -42.33
CA VAL A 171 -17.54 0.89 -43.38
C VAL A 171 -17.13 -0.55 -43.77
N HIS A 172 -17.58 -1.63 -43.10
CA HIS A 172 -17.23 -2.97 -43.61
C HIS A 172 -18.24 -4.10 -43.27
N PRO A 173 -18.68 -4.91 -44.26
CA PRO A 173 -19.53 -6.10 -44.05
C PRO A 173 -18.92 -7.16 -43.11
N ALA A 174 -17.60 -7.13 -42.90
CA ALA A 174 -16.92 -8.01 -41.93
C ALA A 174 -17.20 -7.59 -40.48
N SER A 175 -17.29 -6.29 -40.21
CA SER A 175 -17.54 -5.72 -38.87
C SER A 175 -18.95 -6.04 -38.39
N GLN A 176 -19.94 -6.00 -39.29
CA GLN A 176 -21.32 -6.40 -38.98
C GLN A 176 -21.42 -7.89 -38.63
N ARG A 177 -20.68 -8.75 -39.32
CA ARG A 177 -20.63 -10.20 -39.01
C ARG A 177 -20.03 -10.46 -37.63
N ILE A 178 -18.94 -9.79 -37.27
CA ILE A 178 -18.32 -9.92 -35.94
C ILE A 178 -19.28 -9.43 -34.84
N HIS A 179 -19.99 -8.32 -35.06
CA HIS A 179 -20.96 -7.81 -34.10
C HIS A 179 -22.17 -8.73 -33.93
N GLN A 180 -22.72 -9.28 -35.02
CA GLN A 180 -23.80 -10.27 -34.98
C GLN A 180 -23.36 -11.59 -34.31
N GLN A 181 -22.12 -12.04 -34.55
CA GLN A 181 -21.53 -13.21 -33.89
C GLN A 181 -21.40 -12.97 -32.37
N ALA A 182 -20.93 -11.79 -31.97
CA ALA A 182 -20.77 -11.41 -30.57
C ALA A 182 -22.12 -11.31 -29.85
N GLU A 183 -23.15 -10.73 -30.48
CA GLU A 183 -24.51 -10.67 -29.93
C GLU A 183 -25.15 -12.06 -29.81
N SER A 184 -24.96 -12.94 -30.80
CA SER A 184 -25.41 -14.33 -30.74
C SER A 184 -24.76 -15.10 -29.59
N ASN A 185 -23.45 -14.91 -29.39
CA ASN A 185 -22.72 -15.49 -28.27
C ASN A 185 -23.21 -14.95 -26.92
N ASN A 186 -23.47 -13.64 -26.81
CA ASN A 186 -24.01 -13.05 -25.58
C ASN A 186 -25.41 -13.57 -25.22
N ARG A 187 -26.28 -13.80 -26.22
CA ARG A 187 -27.61 -14.43 -25.98
C ARG A 187 -27.47 -15.86 -25.49
N ARG A 188 -26.52 -16.64 -26.02
CA ARG A 188 -26.22 -18.01 -25.55
C ARG A 188 -25.72 -18.04 -24.10
N ILE A 189 -24.90 -17.06 -23.71
CA ILE A 189 -24.40 -16.95 -22.34
C ILE A 189 -25.54 -16.59 -21.38
N ARG A 190 -26.39 -15.60 -21.74
CA ARG A 190 -27.55 -15.20 -20.92
C ARG A 190 -28.62 -16.29 -20.79
N GLY A 191 -28.77 -17.16 -21.80
CA GLY A 191 -29.68 -18.32 -21.73
C GLY A 191 -29.22 -19.46 -20.82
N ARG A 192 -27.92 -19.51 -20.45
CA ARG A 192 -27.37 -20.56 -19.57
C ARG A 192 -27.34 -20.20 -18.09
N VAL A 193 -27.50 -18.92 -17.75
CA VAL A 193 -27.59 -18.49 -16.35
C VAL A 193 -29.04 -18.64 -15.88
N ARG A 194 -29.49 -19.89 -15.66
CA ARG A 194 -30.69 -20.11 -14.83
C ARG A 194 -30.33 -19.77 -13.39
N PRO A 195 -31.02 -18.82 -12.74
CA PRO A 195 -30.81 -18.58 -11.32
C PRO A 195 -31.16 -19.86 -10.56
N LYS A 196 -30.19 -20.43 -9.83
CA LYS A 196 -30.46 -21.48 -8.84
C LYS A 196 -31.40 -20.85 -7.80
N ARG A 197 -32.69 -21.19 -7.86
CA ARG A 197 -33.64 -20.91 -6.78
C ARG A 197 -33.11 -21.59 -5.52
N GLN A 198 -32.48 -20.82 -4.63
CA GLN A 198 -32.28 -21.23 -3.25
C GLN A 198 -33.67 -21.31 -2.61
N ARG A 199 -34.13 -22.54 -2.34
CA ARG A 199 -35.25 -22.77 -1.44
C ARG A 199 -34.77 -22.43 -0.03
N PHE A 200 -35.22 -21.31 0.50
CA PHE A 200 -35.22 -21.10 1.94
C PHE A 200 -36.35 -21.95 2.51
N GLY A 201 -35.99 -22.96 3.31
CA GLY A 201 -36.93 -23.66 4.18
C GLY A 201 -37.22 -22.78 5.39
N PHE A 202 -38.51 -22.59 5.67
CA PHE A 202 -39.02 -22.11 6.94
C PHE A 202 -38.93 -23.21 8.00
#